data_AF-F9S228-F1
#
_entry.id   AF-F9S228-F1
#
_cell.length_a   1.000
_cell.length_b   1.000
_cell.length_c   1.000
_cell.angle_alpha   90.00
_cell.angle_beta   90.00
_cell.angle_gamma   90.00
#
_symmetry.space_group_name_H-M   'P 1'
#
loop_
_entity.id
_entity.type
_entity.pdbx_description
1 polymer ?
#
loop_
_entity_poly.entity_id
_entity_poly.type
_entity_poly.pdbx_seq_one_letter_code
_entity_poly.pdbx_strand_id
1 'polypeptide(L)'
;MICEVDEQWSFVGNKNNQRWLWYAWEPRYKRIIAHAFGKRDTEAFNKLQRLLSKFTIPFYCTDDYRIYSANLPREKHIIGKRYTQRIERTNLTLRTRLKRLVRKTIGFSRSEEMHDKVIGTFIEREFYY
;
A
#
# COMPACT_ATOMS: atom_id res chain seq x y z
N MET A 1 18.29 5.32 0.42
CA MET A 1 17.09 4.67 -0.14
C MET A 1 15.89 5.25 0.59
N ILE A 2 15.06 6.07 -0.03
CA ILE A 2 13.84 6.58 0.61
C ILE A 2 12.73 5.59 0.27
N CYS A 3 11.82 5.31 1.20
CA CYS A 3 10.66 4.47 0.96
C CYS A 3 9.39 5.30 1.14
N GLU A 4 8.56 5.40 0.10
CA GLU A 4 7.24 6.02 0.20
C GLU A 4 6.26 4.95 0.68
N VAL A 5 5.44 5.23 1.69
CA VAL A 5 4.44 4.28 2.21
C VAL A 5 3.09 4.96 2.23
N ASP A 6 2.08 4.26 1.71
CA ASP A 6 0.72 4.77 1.58
C ASP A 6 -0.26 3.60 1.51
N GLU A 7 -1.53 3.92 1.65
CA GLU A 7 -2.63 2.98 1.60
C GLU A 7 -3.72 3.41 0.62
N GLN A 8 -4.36 2.43 -0.01
CA GLN A 8 -5.57 2.68 -0.80
C GLN A 8 -6.65 1.65 -0.52
N TRP A 9 -7.89 2.09 -0.56
CA TRP A 9 -9.04 1.25 -0.24
C TRP A 9 -9.83 0.83 -1.47
N SER A 10 -10.46 -0.33 -1.34
CA SER A 10 -11.46 -0.91 -2.24
C SER A 10 -12.62 -1.50 -1.42
N PHE A 11 -13.55 -2.19 -2.08
CA PHE A 11 -14.63 -2.91 -1.43
C PHE A 11 -14.65 -4.38 -1.86
N VAL A 12 -15.01 -5.26 -0.94
CA VAL A 12 -15.20 -6.69 -1.21
C VAL A 12 -16.60 -7.13 -0.80
N GLY A 13 -17.38 -7.64 -1.75
CA GLY A 13 -18.76 -8.09 -1.54
C GLY A 13 -19.76 -6.94 -1.36
N ASN A 14 -19.59 -6.10 -0.35
CA ASN A 14 -20.47 -4.97 -0.05
C ASN A 14 -19.68 -3.71 0.34
N LYS A 15 -20.36 -2.55 0.44
CA LYS A 15 -19.72 -1.26 0.76
C LYS A 15 -19.27 -1.13 2.22
N ASN A 16 -19.81 -1.98 3.10
CA ASN A 16 -19.44 -1.98 4.52
C ASN A 16 -18.14 -2.74 4.75
N ASN A 17 -17.76 -3.63 3.83
CA ASN A 17 -16.50 -4.34 3.86
C ASN A 17 -15.43 -3.63 3.02
N GLN A 18 -14.75 -2.69 3.65
CA GLN A 18 -13.58 -2.03 3.08
C GLN A 18 -12.34 -2.92 3.20
N ARG A 19 -11.64 -3.08 2.08
CA ARG A 19 -10.34 -3.77 2.03
C ARG A 19 -9.27 -2.77 1.65
N TRP A 20 -8.23 -2.66 2.47
CA TRP A 20 -7.12 -1.71 2.29
C TRP A 20 -5.89 -2.46 1.80
N LEU A 21 -5.30 -1.95 0.71
CA LEU A 21 -3.97 -2.30 0.24
C LEU A 21 -2.99 -1.30 0.84
N TRP A 22 -2.07 -1.80 1.65
CA TRP A 22 -0.93 -1.08 2.20
C TRP A 22 0.31 -1.51 1.44
N TYR A 23 1.16 -0.57 1.02
CA TYR A 23 2.38 -0.94 0.33
C TYR A 23 3.47 0.11 0.42
N ALA A 24 4.68 -0.33 0.11
CA ALA A 24 5.90 0.44 0.20
C ALA A 24 6.56 0.54 -1.18
N TRP A 25 6.77 1.78 -1.63
CA TRP A 25 7.37 2.12 -2.91
C TRP A 25 8.82 2.58 -2.75
N GLU A 26 9.71 1.98 -3.53
CA GLU A 26 11.13 2.31 -3.60
C GLU A 26 11.38 3.12 -4.89
N PRO A 27 11.73 4.41 -4.79
CA PRO A 27 11.82 5.29 -5.95
C PRO A 27 12.99 5.03 -6.91
N ARG A 28 14.10 4.43 -6.42
CA ARG A 28 15.33 4.30 -7.20
C ARG A 28 15.17 3.26 -8.30
N TYR A 29 14.62 2.10 -7.96
CA TYR A 29 14.31 1.00 -8.87
C TYR A 29 12.85 1.03 -9.35
N LYS A 30 12.07 2.02 -8.87
CA LYS A 30 10.66 2.25 -9.25
C LYS A 30 9.81 1.00 -9.02
N ARG A 31 9.89 0.46 -7.81
CA ARG A 31 9.34 -0.85 -7.50
C ARG A 31 8.60 -0.86 -6.17
N ILE A 32 7.69 -1.80 -6.01
CA ILE A 32 7.05 -2.09 -4.72
C ILE A 32 7.94 -3.12 -4.02
N ILE A 33 8.32 -2.88 -2.77
CA ILE A 33 9.20 -3.78 -2.01
C ILE A 33 8.45 -4.65 -1.00
N ALA A 34 7.26 -4.20 -0.58
CA ALA A 34 6.36 -4.95 0.28
C ALA A 34 4.93 -4.45 0.09
N HIS A 35 3.97 -5.35 0.23
CA HIS A 35 2.55 -5.02 0.27
C HIS A 35 1.83 -5.91 1.29
N ALA A 36 0.73 -5.41 1.86
CA ALA A 36 -0.12 -6.13 2.79
C ALA A 36 -1.59 -5.71 2.60
N PHE A 37 -2.50 -6.64 2.89
CA PHE A 37 -3.94 -6.38 2.86
C PHE A 37 -4.53 -6.42 4.27
N GLY A 38 -5.51 -5.57 4.52
CA GLY A 38 -6.20 -5.54 5.81
C GLY A 38 -7.19 -4.41 5.94
N LYS A 39 -7.46 -4.02 7.19
CA LYS A 39 -8.23 -2.82 7.52
C LYS A 39 -7.30 -1.60 7.56
N ARG A 40 -7.88 -0.41 7.77
CA ARG A 40 -7.11 0.81 8.02
C ARG A 40 -6.73 0.90 9.50
N ASP A 41 -5.86 0.01 9.96
CA ASP A 41 -5.47 -0.09 11.37
C ASP A 41 -3.99 -0.43 11.56
N THR A 42 -3.56 -0.38 12.82
CA THR A 42 -2.17 -0.66 13.21
C THR A 42 -1.79 -2.12 12.95
N GLU A 43 -2.73 -3.06 12.98
CA GLU A 43 -2.43 -4.47 12.75
C GLU A 43 -2.04 -4.72 11.28
N ALA A 44 -2.75 -4.11 10.34
CA ALA A 44 -2.41 -4.14 8.92
C ALA A 44 -1.07 -3.46 8.65
N PHE A 45 -0.80 -2.31 9.28
CA PHE A 45 0.49 -1.64 9.17
C PHE A 45 1.64 -2.51 9.74
N ASN A 46 1.44 -3.16 10.89
CA ASN A 46 2.43 -4.08 11.47
C ASN A 46 2.71 -5.29 10.57
N LYS A 47 1.74 -5.76 9.79
CA LYS A 47 1.96 -6.79 8.74
C LYS A 47 2.93 -6.26 7.68
N LEU A 48 2.70 -5.05 7.18
CA LEU A 48 3.61 -4.40 6.22
C LEU A 48 5.01 -4.19 6.83
N GLN A 49 5.10 -3.70 8.07
CA GLN A 49 6.37 -3.43 8.75
C GLN A 49 7.22 -4.70 8.93
N ARG A 50 6.59 -5.85 9.22
CA ARG A 50 7.29 -7.15 9.27
C ARG A 50 7.87 -7.60 7.93
N LEU A 51 7.24 -7.22 6.82
CA LEU A 51 7.82 -7.47 5.49
C LEU A 51 8.98 -6.51 5.22
N LEU A 52 8.84 -5.26 5.66
CA LEU A 52 9.85 -4.22 5.48
C LEU A 52 11.09 -4.40 6.34
N SER A 53 11.01 -5.12 7.46
CA SER A 53 12.17 -5.38 8.34
C SER A 53 13.30 -6.15 7.66
N LYS A 54 13.01 -6.82 6.54
CA LYS A 54 14.01 -7.50 5.69
C LYS A 54 14.87 -6.53 4.87
N PHE A 55 14.49 -5.25 4.80
CA PHE A 55 15.15 -4.22 4.02
C PHE A 55 15.77 -3.16 4.92
N THR A 56 16.95 -2.67 4.56
CA THR A 56 17.57 -1.54 5.24
C THR A 56 17.00 -0.22 4.70
N ILE A 57 15.91 0.26 5.30
CA ILE A 57 15.24 1.50 4.92
C ILE A 57 15.70 2.64 5.84
N PRO A 58 16.48 3.62 5.34
CA PRO A 58 16.92 4.75 6.15
C PRO A 58 15.81 5.77 6.40
N PHE A 59 14.89 5.98 5.45
CA PHE A 59 13.80 6.94 5.60
C PHE A 59 12.46 6.43 5.05
N TYR A 60 11.40 6.65 5.82
CA TYR A 60 10.02 6.43 5.44
C TYR A 60 9.34 7.77 5.16
N CYS A 61 8.73 7.91 3.99
CA CYS A 61 7.95 9.05 3.59
C CYS A 61 6.47 8.69 3.57
N THR A 62 5.67 9.35 4.39
CA THR A 62 4.23 9.08 4.50
C THR A 62 3.45 10.39 4.57
N ASP A 63 2.13 10.29 4.49
CA ASP A 63 1.25 11.37 4.89
C ASP A 63 1.24 11.53 6.43
N ASP A 64 0.49 12.53 6.92
CA ASP A 64 0.36 12.83 8.35
C ASP A 64 -0.68 11.93 9.05
N TYR A 65 -0.75 10.65 8.67
CA TYR A 65 -1.64 9.71 9.32
C TYR A 65 -1.02 9.17 10.61
N ARG A 66 -1.80 9.25 11.71
CA ARG A 66 -1.36 8.97 13.08
C ARG A 66 -0.72 7.59 13.27
N ILE A 67 -1.09 6.58 12.48
CA ILE A 67 -0.52 5.23 12.55
C ILE A 67 0.97 5.25 12.19
N TYR A 68 1.35 6.03 11.17
CA TYR A 68 2.75 6.14 10.77
C TYR A 68 3.57 6.81 11.87
N SER A 69 3.10 7.94 12.39
CA SER A 69 3.80 8.70 13.43
C SER A 69 3.91 7.92 14.76
N ALA A 70 2.99 6.99 15.03
CA ALA A 70 3.02 6.16 16.25
C ALA A 70 3.95 4.94 16.13
N ASN A 71 4.11 4.38 14.93
CA ASN A 71 4.81 3.10 14.73
C ASN A 71 6.19 3.25 14.06
N LEU A 72 6.49 4.39 13.42
CA LEU A 72 7.78 4.66 12.79
C LEU A 72 8.71 5.48 13.70
N PRO A 73 10.02 5.19 13.70
CA PRO A 73 10.99 6.02 14.43
C PRO A 73 11.00 7.45 13.88
N ARG A 74 10.83 8.44 14.77
CA ARG A 74 10.74 9.87 14.40
C ARG A 74 11.95 10.36 13.59
N GLU A 75 13.14 9.85 13.87
CA GLU A 75 14.39 10.20 13.16
C GLU A 75 14.41 9.72 11.71
N LYS A 76 13.65 8.66 11.40
CA LYS A 76 13.58 8.05 10.07
C LYS A 76 12.29 8.40 9.34
N HIS A 77 11.41 9.18 9.96
CA HIS A 77 10.07 9.46 9.44
C HIS A 77 9.97 10.87 8.89
N ILE A 78 9.73 10.97 7.59
CA ILE A 78 9.55 12.24 6.88
C ILE A 78 8.07 12.36 6.53
N ILE A 79 7.37 13.26 7.21
CA ILE A 79 5.95 13.53 6.98
C ILE A 79 5.81 14.61 5.92
N GLY A 80 4.96 14.36 4.93
CA GLY A 80 4.49 15.39 4.00
C GLY A 80 4.49 14.97 2.53
N LYS A 81 3.87 15.81 1.71
CA LYS A 81 3.52 15.47 0.32
C LYS A 81 4.67 15.52 -0.67
N ARG A 82 5.81 16.12 -0.32
CA ARG A 82 6.94 16.33 -1.24
C ARG A 82 7.52 15.00 -1.74
N TYR A 83 7.48 13.97 -0.91
CA TYR A 83 8.05 12.65 -1.20
C TYR A 83 6.99 11.53 -1.28
N THR A 84 5.71 11.86 -1.43
CA THR A 84 4.63 10.86 -1.63
C THR A 84 4.03 10.88 -3.04
N GLN A 85 4.51 11.78 -3.91
CA GLN A 85 3.95 11.97 -5.24
C GLN A 85 4.06 10.71 -6.13
N ARG A 86 5.08 9.87 -5.93
CA ARG A 86 5.28 8.69 -6.79
C ARG A 86 4.38 7.55 -6.36
N ILE A 87 4.21 7.34 -5.06
CA ILE A 87 3.26 6.37 -4.56
C ILE A 87 1.82 6.78 -4.88
N GLU A 88 1.49 8.08 -4.81
CA GLU A 88 0.19 8.60 -5.25
C GLU A 88 -0.07 8.35 -6.75
N ARG A 89 0.94 8.55 -7.61
CA ARG A 89 0.85 8.21 -9.05
C ARG A 89 0.72 6.70 -9.28
N THR A 90 1.35 5.90 -8.44
CA THR A 90 1.27 4.43 -8.49
C THR A 90 -0.12 3.95 -8.07
N ASN A 91 -0.74 4.57 -7.07
CA ASN A 91 -2.14 4.34 -6.71
C ASN A 91 -3.08 4.55 -7.90
N LEU A 92 -2.90 5.65 -8.63
CA LEU A 92 -3.68 5.90 -9.84
C LEU A 92 -3.48 4.81 -10.89
N THR A 93 -2.22 4.42 -11.14
CA THR A 93 -1.86 3.36 -12.09
C THR A 93 -2.52 2.02 -11.72
N LEU A 94 -2.44 1.64 -10.45
CA LEU A 94 -3.07 0.44 -9.92
C LEU A 94 -4.58 0.47 -10.11
N ARG A 95 -5.25 1.60 -9.81
CA ARG A 95 -6.70 1.74 -10.02
C ARG A 95 -7.12 1.65 -11.48
N THR A 96 -6.33 2.22 -12.39
CA THR A 96 -6.60 2.16 -13.83
C THR A 96 -6.47 0.73 -14.37
N ARG A 97 -5.44 0.00 -13.94
CA ARG A 97 -5.17 -1.36 -14.44
C ARG A 97 -6.00 -2.44 -13.74
N LEU A 98 -6.33 -2.24 -12.46
CA LEU A 98 -7.09 -3.18 -11.65
C LEU A 98 -8.47 -2.61 -11.31
N LYS A 99 -9.48 -2.97 -12.10
CA LYS A 99 -10.90 -2.58 -11.86
C LYS A 99 -11.40 -2.93 -10.45
N ARG A 100 -10.77 -3.93 -9.80
CA ARG A 100 -11.07 -4.34 -8.42
C ARG A 100 -10.72 -3.29 -7.37
N LEU A 101 -9.75 -2.42 -7.64
CA LEU A 101 -9.37 -1.30 -6.76
C LEU A 101 -10.24 -0.05 -6.98
N VAL A 102 -11.13 -0.05 -7.97
CA VAL A 102 -12.05 1.07 -8.24
C VAL A 102 -13.29 0.98 -7.36
N ARG A 103 -13.80 2.14 -6.91
CA ARG A 103 -15.06 2.26 -6.14
C ARG A 103 -16.19 1.50 -6.84
N LYS A 104 -16.94 0.67 -6.08
CA LYS A 104 -17.95 -0.33 -6.52
C LYS A 104 -18.46 -0.14 -7.97
N THR A 105 -17.76 -0.76 -8.92
CA THR A 105 -18.21 -0.96 -10.31
C THR A 105 -18.53 -2.43 -10.55
N ILE A 106 -18.96 -2.83 -11.75
CA ILE A 106 -19.23 -4.23 -12.13
C ILE A 106 -18.06 -5.22 -11.87
N GLY A 107 -16.83 -4.74 -11.73
CA GLY A 107 -15.62 -5.56 -11.54
C GLY A 107 -15.21 -5.82 -10.08
N PHE A 108 -16.08 -5.56 -9.10
CA PHE A 108 -15.75 -5.73 -7.68
C PHE A 108 -15.62 -7.21 -7.28
N SER A 109 -14.75 -7.49 -6.31
CA SER A 109 -14.53 -8.87 -5.83
C SER A 109 -15.62 -9.29 -4.85
N ARG A 110 -16.03 -10.56 -4.91
CA ARG A 110 -17.00 -11.15 -3.96
C ARG A 110 -16.35 -11.80 -2.73
N SER A 111 -15.08 -12.19 -2.85
CA SER A 111 -14.28 -12.83 -1.81
C SER A 111 -13.00 -12.04 -1.57
N GLU A 112 -12.59 -11.91 -0.30
CA GLU A 112 -11.35 -11.21 0.10
C GLU A 112 -10.13 -11.98 -0.37
N GLU A 113 -10.14 -13.31 -0.27
CA GLU A 113 -9.04 -14.15 -0.71
C GLU A 113 -8.75 -13.95 -2.20
N MET A 114 -9.79 -13.96 -3.04
CA MET A 114 -9.63 -13.73 -4.47
C MET A 114 -9.28 -12.28 -4.80
N HIS A 115 -9.66 -11.33 -3.95
CA HIS A 115 -9.28 -9.93 -4.11
C HIS A 115 -7.78 -9.74 -3.89
N ASP A 116 -7.31 -10.22 -2.74
CA ASP A 116 -5.93 -10.13 -2.30
C ASP A 116 -5.00 -10.89 -3.24
N LYS A 117 -5.35 -12.13 -3.66
CA LYS A 117 -4.54 -12.90 -4.61
C LYS A 117 -4.39 -12.19 -5.95
N VAL A 118 -5.48 -11.70 -6.54
CA VAL A 118 -5.42 -11.06 -7.87
C VAL A 118 -4.58 -9.78 -7.84
N ILE A 119 -4.73 -8.96 -6.80
CA ILE A 119 -3.94 -7.73 -6.66
C ILE A 119 -2.49 -8.06 -6.31
N GLY A 120 -2.26 -9.00 -5.39
CA GLY A 120 -0.93 -9.44 -4.99
C GLY A 120 -0.13 -10.01 -6.16
N THR A 121 -0.70 -10.96 -6.91
CA THR A 121 -0.05 -11.52 -8.11
C THR A 121 0.22 -10.47 -9.18
N PHE A 122 -0.66 -9.47 -9.33
CA PHE A 122 -0.40 -8.36 -10.24
C PHE A 122 0.80 -7.52 -9.76
N ILE A 123 0.84 -7.19 -8.46
CA ILE A 123 1.95 -6.42 -7.87
C ILE A 123 3.27 -7.17 -8.03
N GLU A 124 3.29 -8.46 -7.72
CA GLU A 124 4.47 -9.32 -7.86
C GLU A 124 4.98 -9.33 -9.29
N ARG A 125 4.10 -9.53 -10.27
CA ARG A 125 4.49 -9.58 -11.69
C ARG A 125 5.01 -8.24 -12.21
N GLU A 126 4.40 -7.14 -11.81
CA GLU A 126 4.66 -5.82 -12.41
C GLU A 126 5.72 -5.01 -11.66
N PHE A 127 5.98 -5.33 -10.39
CA PHE A 127 6.80 -4.48 -9.53
C PHE A 127 7.83 -5.22 -8.68
N TYR A 128 7.94 -6.56 -8.68
CA TYR A 128 8.94 -7.26 -7.83
C TYR A 128 10.23 -7.66 -8.58
N TYR A 129 10.54 -6.98 -9.68
CA TYR A 129 11.77 -7.22 -10.45
C TYR A 129 13.04 -6.64 -9.79
#